data_AF-A0A842LI24-F1
#
_entry.id   AF-A0A842LI24-F1
#
_cell.length_a   1.000
_cell.length_b   1.000
_cell.length_c   1.000
_cell.angle_alpha   90.00
_cell.angle_beta   90.00
_cell.angle_gamma   90.00
#
_symmetry.space_group_name_H-M   'P 1'
#
loop_
_entity.id
_entity.type
_entity.pdbx_description
1 polymer ?
#
loop_
_entity_poly.entity_id
_entity_poly.type
_entity_poly.pdbx_seq_one_letter_code
_entity_poly.pdbx_strand_id
1 'polypeptide(L)' 'MSMHLEDEAERKILGFIMKAEFPIDIVQKKWSRVPEQHKEWLWGKISSKIESDPNLTPEQKARYEEVKKALKM' A
#
# COMPACT_ATOMS: atom_id res chain seq x y z
N MET A 1 2.83 22.39 6.23
CA MET A 1 1.53 21.69 6.10
C MET A 1 1.56 20.98 4.76
N SER A 2 2.01 19.73 4.72
CA SER A 2 2.31 19.05 3.45
C SER A 2 1.34 17.91 3.20
N MET A 3 0.41 18.18 2.27
CA MET A 3 -0.19 17.35 1.22
C MET A 3 -0.81 15.98 1.57
N HIS A 4 -2.13 15.88 1.40
CA HIS A 4 -3.03 14.79 1.83
C HIS A 4 -3.05 13.54 0.91
N LEU A 5 -2.18 13.44 -0.11
CA LEU A 5 -2.29 12.38 -1.14
C LEU A 5 -1.52 11.09 -0.78
N GLU A 6 -0.32 11.22 -0.22
CA GLU A 6 0.51 10.08 0.18
C GLU A 6 -0.13 9.30 1.34
N ASP A 7 -0.63 10.02 2.34
CA ASP A 7 -1.29 9.45 3.52
C ASP A 7 -2.58 8.71 3.14
N GLU A 8 -3.36 9.27 2.21
CA GLU A 8 -4.53 8.58 1.65
C GLU A 8 -4.14 7.29 0.93
N ALA A 9 -3.07 7.31 0.13
CA ALA A 9 -2.61 6.12 -0.58
C ALA A 9 -2.08 5.05 0.39
N GLU A 10 -1.28 5.43 1.39
CA GLU A 10 -0.83 4.53 2.47
C GLU A 10 -2.01 3.85 3.16
N ARG A 11 -2.99 4.64 3.60
CA ARG A 11 -4.15 4.12 4.33
C ARG A 11 -4.95 3.14 3.49
N LYS A 12 -5.11 3.40 2.19
CA LYS A 12 -5.86 2.52 1.29
C LYS A 12 -5.09 1.23 1.00
N ILE A 13 -3.78 1.32 0.78
CA ILE A 13 -2.92 0.14 0.57
C ILE A 13 -2.89 -0.73 1.82
N LEU A 14 -2.58 -0.16 2.99
CA LEU A 14 -2.57 -0.89 4.25
C LEU A 14 -3.96 -1.43 4.60
N GLY A 15 -5.03 -0.68 4.32
CA GLY A 15 -6.41 -1.14 4.54
C GLY A 15 -6.78 -2.36 3.69
N PHE A 16 -6.30 -2.43 2.43
CA PHE A 16 -6.45 -3.62 1.61
C PHE A 16 -5.62 -4.78 2.15
N ILE A 17 -4.32 -4.57 2.38
CA ILE A 17 -3.41 -5.62 2.82
C ILE A 17 -3.87 -6.21 4.15
N MET A 18 -4.06 -5.35 5.17
CA MET A 18 -4.31 -5.78 6.54
C MET A 18 -5.74 -6.23 6.78
N LYS A 19 -6.73 -5.57 6.17
CA LYS A 19 -8.17 -5.75 6.50
C LYS A 19 -9.06 -6.12 5.30
N ALA A 20 -8.54 -6.17 4.08
CA ALA A 20 -9.34 -6.29 2.85
C ALA A 20 -10.45 -5.22 2.72
N GLU A 21 -10.30 -4.08 3.38
CA GLU A 21 -11.36 -3.07 3.48
C GLU A 21 -11.65 -2.38 2.14
N PHE A 22 -10.66 -2.36 1.24
CA PHE A 22 -10.73 -1.69 -0.05
C PHE A 22 -10.33 -2.63 -1.18
N PRO A 23 -10.97 -2.59 -2.36
CA PRO A 23 -10.53 -3.38 -3.50
C PRO A 23 -9.22 -2.84 -4.09
N ILE A 24 -8.46 -3.72 -4.74
CA ILE A 24 -7.16 -3.39 -5.37
C ILE A 24 -7.26 -2.27 -6.41
N ASP A 25 -8.40 -2.14 -7.08
CA ASP A 25 -8.69 -1.06 -8.03
C ASP A 25 -8.59 0.34 -7.40
N ILE A 26 -9.09 0.48 -6.16
CA ILE A 26 -9.02 1.74 -5.40
C ILE A 26 -7.58 2.04 -4.99
N VAL A 27 -6.82 1.00 -4.63
CA VAL A 27 -5.40 1.10 -4.33
C VAL A 27 -4.63 1.63 -5.55
N GLN A 28 -4.82 1.02 -6.72
CA GLN A 28 -4.19 1.46 -7.97
C GLN A 28 -4.57 2.90 -8.33
N LYS A 29 -5.86 3.25 -8.20
CA LYS A 29 -6.35 4.62 -8.48
C LYS A 29 -5.70 5.65 -7.57
N LYS A 30 -5.50 5.34 -6.28
CA LYS A 30 -4.84 6.24 -5.33
C LYS A 30 -3.34 6.30 -5.58
N TRP A 31 -2.70 5.17 -5.85
CA TRP A 31 -1.29 5.09 -6.20
C TRP A 31 -0.95 5.90 -7.45
N SER A 32 -1.80 5.85 -8.47
CA SER A 32 -1.62 6.65 -9.69
C SER A 32 -1.65 8.16 -9.46
N ARG A 33 -2.22 8.62 -8.33
CA ARG A 33 -2.26 10.03 -7.94
C ARG A 33 -1.07 10.44 -7.07
N VAL A 34 -0.33 9.48 -6.52
CA VAL A 34 0.89 9.76 -5.77
C VAL A 34 1.99 10.14 -6.77
N PRO A 35 2.71 11.25 -6.57
CA PRO A 35 3.81 11.61 -7.46
C PRO A 35 4.92 10.57 -7.39
N GLU A 36 5.60 10.32 -8.50
CA GLU A 36 6.58 9.23 -8.62
C GLU A 36 7.72 9.31 -7.60
N GLN A 37 8.23 10.52 -7.34
CA GLN A 37 9.24 10.79 -6.32
C GLN A 37 8.83 10.37 -4.89
N HIS A 38 7.54 10.24 -4.62
CA HIS A 38 6.99 9.81 -3.33
C HIS A 38 6.56 8.34 -3.33
N LYS A 39 6.35 7.72 -4.50
CA LYS A 39 5.92 6.32 -4.61
C LYS A 39 6.94 5.37 -3.97
N GLU A 40 8.22 5.56 -4.26
CA GLU A 40 9.27 4.71 -3.70
C GLU A 40 9.34 4.83 -2.17
N TRP A 41 9.30 6.06 -1.66
CA TRP A 41 9.29 6.32 -0.21
C TRP A 41 8.06 5.73 0.48
N LEU A 42 6.87 5.92 -0.11
CA LEU A 42 5.60 5.41 0.40
C LEU A 42 5.59 3.88 0.40
N TRP A 43 6.07 3.25 -0.67
CA TRP A 43 6.21 1.80 -0.76
C TRP A 43 7.15 1.27 0.31
N GLY A 44 8.31 1.91 0.50
CA GLY A 44 9.26 1.53 1.54
C GLY A 44 8.64 1.59 2.94
N LYS A 45 7.85 2.62 3.25
CA LYS A 45 7.14 2.74 4.53
C LYS A 45 6.10 1.63 4.72
N ILE A 46 5.37 1.27 3.66
CA ILE A 46 4.38 0.18 3.68
C ILE A 46 5.09 -1.17 3.84
N SER A 47 6.10 -1.46 3.02
CA SER A 47 6.89 -2.71 3.07
C SER A 47 7.47 -2.91 4.46
N SER A 48 8.09 -1.86 5.04
CA SER A 48 8.64 -1.92 6.39
C SER A 48 7.58 -2.22 7.45
N LYS A 49 6.37 -1.66 7.36
CA LYS A 49 5.26 -2.00 8.28
C LYS A 49 4.81 -3.45 8.13
N ILE A 50 4.70 -3.94 6.91
CA ILE A 50 4.24 -5.31 6.61
C ILE A 50 5.29 -6.35 7.02
N GLU A 51 6.55 -6.14 6.65
CA GLU A 51 7.67 -7.05 6.94
C GLU A 51 8.06 -7.06 8.42
N SER A 52 7.86 -5.94 9.13
CA SER A 52 8.14 -5.84 10.56
C SER A 52 6.97 -6.33 11.43
N ASP A 53 5.81 -6.66 10.84
CA ASP A 53 4.67 -7.20 11.60
C ASP A 53 4.87 -8.71 11.88
N PRO A 54 5.10 -9.12 13.14
CA PRO A 54 5.34 -10.52 13.48
C PRO A 54 4.08 -11.38 13.40
N ASN A 55 2.90 -10.78 13.23
CA ASN A 55 1.61 -11.46 13.13
C ASN A 55 1.08 -11.47 11.69
N LEU A 56 1.92 -11.17 10.70
CA LEU A 56 1.52 -11.13 9.31
C LEU A 56 0.97 -12.49 8.86
N THR A 57 -0.32 -12.52 8.53
CA THR A 57 -0.98 -13.75 8.09
C THR A 57 -0.63 -14.06 6.62
N PRO A 58 -0.69 -15.34 6.20
CA PRO A 58 -0.47 -15.72 4.80
C PRO A 58 -1.38 -14.97 3.82
N GLU A 59 -2.62 -14.66 4.24
CA GLU A 59 -3.57 -13.90 3.43
C GLU A 59 -3.12 -12.44 3.24
N GLN A 60 -2.66 -11.78 4.31
CA GLN A 60 -2.11 -10.43 4.23
C GLN A 60 -0.85 -10.40 3.36
N LYS A 61 0.01 -11.43 3.44
CA LYS A 61 1.16 -11.58 2.55
C LYS A 61 0.74 -11.74 1.09
N ALA A 62 -0.28 -12.54 0.81
CA ALA A 62 -0.81 -12.70 -0.55
C ALA A 62 -1.35 -11.37 -1.10
N ARG A 63 -2.07 -10.59 -0.27
CA ARG A 63 -2.54 -9.24 -0.66
C ARG A 63 -1.41 -8.26 -0.87
N TYR A 64 -0.36 -8.29 -0.04
CA TYR A 64 0.84 -7.48 -0.23
C TYR A 64 1.49 -7.74 -1.60
N GLU A 65 1.65 -9.02 -1.96
CA GLU A 65 2.17 -9.41 -3.27
C GLU A 65 1.22 -9.00 -4.41
N GLU A 66 -0.10 -9.09 -4.19
CA GLU A 66 -1.10 -8.61 -5.16
C GLU A 66 -0.98 -7.10 -5.40
N VAL A 67 -0.80 -6.30 -4.35
CA VAL A 67 -0.52 -4.87 -4.48
C VAL A 67 0.76 -4.64 -5.26
N LYS A 68 1.86 -5.30 -4.88
CA LYS A 68 3.14 -5.14 -5.56
C LYS A 68 3.03 -5.40 -7.07
N LYS A 69 2.34 -6.48 -7.44
CA LYS A 69 2.04 -6.83 -8.84
C LYS A 69 1.12 -5.82 -9.53
N ALA A 70 0.08 -5.36 -8.85
CA ALA A 70 -0.87 -4.38 -9.38
C ALA A 70 -0.22 -3.01 -9.62
N LEU A 71 0.74 -2.63 -8.78
CA LEU A 71 1.47 -1.37 -8.89
C LEU A 71 2.67 -1.45 -9.87
N LYS A 72 2.97 -2.65 -10.40
CA LYS A 72 4.11 -2.94 -11.31
C LYS A 72 5.48 -2.59 -10.71
N MET A 73 5.68 -2.97 -9.44
CA MET A 73 6.92 -2.81 -8.67
C MET A 73 7.74 -4.08 -8.61
#